data_AF-A0A348ZUJ7-F1
#
_entry.id   AF-A0A348ZUJ7-F1
#
_cell.length_a   1.000
_cell.length_b   1.000
_cell.length_c   1.000
_cell.angle_alpha   90.00
_cell.angle_beta   90.00
_cell.angle_gamma   90.00
#
_symmetry.space_group_name_H-M   'P 1'
#
loop_
_entity.id
_entity.type
_entity.pdbx_description
1 polymer ?
#
loop_
_entity_poly.entity_id
_entity_poly.type
_entity_poly.pdbx_seq_one_letter_code
_entity_poly.pdbx_strand_id
1 'polypeptide(L)'
;MCALVIDDSSYYRNRSKKVELLSCVRDHACNCYFKGFRKLTAGWTDGSTFVPLAFALLSSSKPENRLYEQGPDVPENSPGMLRRKEAICKGTDVVLALLDQTLEFVQEFQYVLFDSWFSWPKVIKGIKDREREREVICMLKNMPTLFYTYQGKSYTLSHLL
;
A
#
# COMPACT_ATOMS: atom_id res chain seq x y z
N MET A 1 13.32 -19.12 1.12
CA MET A 1 12.39 -18.66 0.06
C MET A 1 12.41 -17.15 0.14
N CYS A 2 12.79 -16.45 -0.93
CA CYS A 2 12.95 -14.99 -0.87
C CYS A 2 11.67 -14.29 -1.37
N ALA A 3 11.22 -13.28 -0.63
CA ALA A 3 10.00 -12.54 -0.93
C ALA A 3 10.18 -11.04 -0.67
N LEU A 4 9.49 -10.24 -1.49
CA LEU A 4 9.21 -8.84 -1.20
C LEU A 4 7.86 -8.75 -0.49
N VAL A 5 7.83 -8.14 0.69
CA VAL A 5 6.63 -7.99 1.52
C VAL A 5 6.22 -6.53 1.52
N ILE A 6 4.95 -6.27 1.20
CA ILE A 6 4.34 -4.94 1.26
C ILE A 6 3.21 -4.98 2.28
N ASP A 7 3.31 -4.14 3.30
CA ASP A 7 2.35 -4.05 4.39
C ASP A 7 2.06 -2.60 4.77
N ASP A 8 0.84 -2.33 5.25
CA ASP A 8 0.48 -1.03 5.78
C ASP A 8 0.16 -1.06 7.27
N SER A 9 0.74 -0.11 8.00
CA SER A 9 0.49 0.03 9.43
C SER A 9 -0.07 1.41 9.77
N SER A 10 -0.92 1.47 10.79
CA SER A 10 -1.41 2.74 11.36
C SER A 10 -0.25 3.52 12.00
N TYR A 11 -0.07 4.78 11.58
CA TYR A 11 0.92 5.69 12.15
C TYR A 11 0.24 6.81 12.94
N TYR A 12 0.07 6.59 14.24
CA TYR A 12 -0.69 7.48 15.12
C TYR A 12 0.03 8.80 15.41
N ARG A 13 -0.71 9.89 15.26
CA ARG A 13 -0.35 11.27 15.61
C ARG A 13 -1.50 11.97 16.34
N ASN A 14 -2.22 11.25 17.20
CA ASN A 14 -3.43 11.71 17.90
C ASN A 14 -3.28 13.04 18.66
N ARG A 15 -2.08 13.32 19.19
CA ARG A 15 -1.76 14.56 19.92
C ARG A 15 -1.32 15.72 19.02
N SER A 16 -1.12 15.46 17.73
CA SER A 16 -0.65 16.47 16.77
C SER A 16 -1.79 17.33 16.27
N LYS A 17 -1.50 18.62 16.03
CA LYS A 17 -2.45 19.59 15.49
C LYS A 17 -1.98 20.26 14.20
N LYS A 18 -0.66 20.50 14.07
CA LYS A 18 -0.03 21.21 12.96
C LYS A 18 1.07 20.36 12.34
N VAL A 19 0.69 19.18 11.83
CA VAL A 19 1.58 18.32 11.06
C VAL A 19 1.07 18.37 9.63
N GLU A 20 1.95 18.66 8.69
CA GLU A 20 1.62 18.72 7.27
C GLU A 20 0.89 17.46 6.82
N LEU A 21 -0.19 17.64 6.06
CA LEU A 21 -1.08 16.59 5.56
C LEU A 21 -1.64 15.68 6.67
N LEU A 22 -1.71 16.11 7.93
CA LEU A 22 -2.32 15.31 8.99
C LEU A 22 -3.76 14.99 8.62
N SER A 23 -4.16 13.72 8.71
CA SER A 23 -5.50 13.28 8.33
C SER A 23 -6.20 12.47 9.41
N CYS A 24 -7.53 12.45 9.37
CA CYS A 24 -8.34 11.52 10.14
C CYS A 24 -8.47 10.22 9.35
N VAL A 25 -7.95 9.13 9.89
CA VAL A 25 -7.89 7.81 9.25
C VAL A 25 -8.68 6.81 10.08
N ARG A 26 -9.38 5.89 9.41
CA ARG A 26 -10.02 4.76 10.08
C ARG A 26 -9.01 3.66 10.31
N ASP A 27 -8.86 3.27 11.56
CA ASP A 27 -8.18 2.03 11.94
C ASP A 27 -9.19 0.88 11.87
N HIS A 28 -8.93 -0.05 10.95
CA HIS A 28 -9.79 -1.22 10.76
C HIS A 28 -9.55 -2.32 11.80
N ALA A 29 -8.38 -2.37 12.43
CA ALA A 29 -8.07 -3.35 13.46
C ALA A 29 -8.77 -2.99 14.78
N CYS A 30 -8.69 -1.73 15.20
CA CYS A 30 -9.32 -1.26 16.43
C CYS A 30 -10.74 -0.70 16.23
N ASN A 31 -11.24 -0.66 14.99
CA ASN A 31 -12.52 -0.07 14.63
C ASN A 31 -12.70 1.35 15.23
N CYS A 32 -11.65 2.16 15.18
CA CYS A 32 -11.61 3.51 15.73
C CYS A 32 -11.03 4.50 14.72
N TYR A 33 -11.30 5.80 14.90
CA TYR A 33 -10.64 6.83 14.08
C TYR A 33 -9.43 7.36 14.83
N PHE A 34 -8.36 7.65 14.10
CA PHE A 34 -7.16 8.26 14.64
C PHE A 34 -6.68 9.40 13.75
N LYS A 35 -5.94 10.35 14.35
CA LYS A 35 -5.23 11.38 13.58
C LYS A 35 -3.86 10.83 13.23
N GLY A 36 -3.50 10.85 11.97
CA GLY A 36 -2.20 10.33 11.54
C GLY A 36 -2.15 9.99 10.06
N PHE A 37 -1.40 8.93 9.78
CA PHE A 37 -1.07 8.47 8.44
C PHE A 37 -1.14 6.95 8.39
N ARG A 38 -1.22 6.38 7.19
CA ARG A 38 -0.93 4.96 6.94
C ARG A 38 0.51 4.87 6.46
N LYS A 39 1.34 4.11 7.15
CA LYS A 39 2.73 3.87 6.75
C LYS A 39 2.76 2.60 5.91
N LEU A 40 2.87 2.76 4.60
CA LEU A 40 3.07 1.65 3.67
C LEU A 40 4.57 1.33 3.62
N THR A 41 4.93 0.08 3.88
CA THR A 41 6.33 -0.36 3.97
C THR A 41 6.56 -1.50 3.00
N ALA A 42 7.66 -1.44 2.26
CA ALA A 42 8.17 -2.53 1.44
C ALA A 42 9.48 -3.04 2.05
N GLY A 43 9.59 -4.35 2.22
CA GLY A 43 10.79 -4.98 2.76
C GLY A 43 11.04 -6.34 2.13
N TRP A 44 12.29 -6.77 2.15
CA TRP A 44 12.72 -8.06 1.63
C TRP A 44 12.96 -9.05 2.75
N THR A 45 12.67 -10.32 2.50
CA THR A 45 12.96 -11.42 3.42
C THR A 45 13.48 -12.64 2.67
N ASP A 46 14.39 -13.39 3.30
CA ASP A 46 14.82 -14.73 2.88
C ASP A 46 14.09 -15.87 3.63
N GLY A 47 13.17 -15.50 4.53
CA GLY A 47 12.46 -16.39 5.45
C GLY A 47 13.05 -16.45 6.87
N SER A 48 14.25 -15.92 7.08
CA SER A 48 14.91 -15.83 8.41
C SER A 48 15.12 -14.39 8.86
N THR A 49 15.41 -13.50 7.91
CA THR A 49 15.70 -12.08 8.12
C THR A 49 14.65 -11.23 7.41
N PHE A 50 14.36 -10.05 7.95
CA PHE A 50 13.54 -9.04 7.29
C PHE A 50 14.30 -7.72 7.22
N VAL A 51 14.46 -7.19 6.01
CA VAL A 51 15.17 -5.92 5.75
C VAL A 51 14.17 -4.91 5.18
N PRO A 52 13.87 -3.81 5.88
CA PRO A 52 13.03 -2.76 5.33
C PRO A 52 13.79 -2.02 4.23
N LEU A 53 13.17 -1.87 3.05
CA LEU A 53 13.81 -1.26 1.88
C LEU A 53 13.27 0.14 1.60
N ALA A 54 11.95 0.31 1.63
CA ALA A 54 11.30 1.57 1.30
C ALA A 54 10.01 1.74 2.11
N PHE A 55 9.57 3.00 2.26
CA PHE A 55 8.27 3.30 2.85
C PHE A 55 7.67 4.56 2.22
N ALA A 56 6.34 4.65 2.32
CA ALA A 56 5.57 5.84 2.01
C ALA A 56 4.62 6.16 3.16
N LEU A 57 4.54 7.43 3.55
CA LEU A 57 3.58 7.93 4.53
C LEU A 57 2.36 8.48 3.79
N LEU A 58 1.25 7.76 3.88
CA LEU A 58 0.02 8.08 3.19
C LEU A 58 -0.92 8.88 4.11
N SER A 59 -1.26 10.07 3.67
CA SER A 59 -2.40 10.84 4.15
C SER A 59 -3.69 10.42 3.42
N SER A 60 -4.82 11.01 3.80
CA SER A 60 -6.06 10.85 3.06
C SER A 60 -5.96 11.52 1.69
N SER A 61 -6.25 10.75 0.64
CA SER A 61 -6.44 11.26 -0.72
C SER A 61 -7.64 12.21 -0.83
N LYS A 62 -8.64 12.04 0.03
CA LYS A 62 -9.78 12.95 0.15
C LYS A 62 -9.41 14.19 0.97
N PRO A 63 -9.52 15.42 0.41
CA PRO A 63 -9.22 16.66 1.12
C PRO A 63 -10.03 16.87 2.41
N GLU A 64 -11.30 16.48 2.40
CA GLU A 64 -12.23 16.61 3.55
C GLU A 64 -11.73 15.91 4.83
N ASN A 65 -10.90 14.88 4.70
CA ASN A 65 -10.35 14.15 5.84
C ASN A 65 -8.97 14.66 6.27
N ARG A 66 -8.37 15.62 5.54
CA ARG A 66 -7.10 16.25 5.91
C ARG A 66 -7.36 17.40 6.89
N LEU A 67 -6.89 17.22 8.11
CA LEU A 67 -7.05 18.16 9.22
C LEU A 67 -6.11 19.36 9.13
N TYR A 68 -4.96 19.19 8.49
CA TYR A 68 -3.97 20.25 8.33
C TYR A 68 -3.24 20.09 7.00
N GLU A 69 -3.75 20.76 5.96
CA GLU A 69 -3.17 20.73 4.62
C GLU A 69 -1.96 21.68 4.46
N GLN A 70 -1.90 22.69 5.33
CA GLN A 70 -0.81 23.66 5.37
C GLN A 70 0.52 22.97 5.74
N GLY A 71 1.60 23.45 5.15
CA GLY A 71 2.97 23.05 5.45
C GLY A 71 3.92 24.18 5.09
N PRO A 72 5.24 23.99 5.26
CA PRO A 72 6.20 24.95 4.73
C PRO A 72 6.04 25.09 3.22
N ASP A 73 6.53 26.20 2.68
CA ASP A 73 6.71 26.33 1.24
C ASP A 73 7.75 25.31 0.78
N VAL A 74 7.37 24.48 -0.20
CA VAL A 74 8.23 23.42 -0.73
C VAL A 74 8.44 23.69 -2.21
N PRO A 75 9.70 23.83 -2.69
CA PRO A 75 9.97 24.10 -4.10
C PRO A 75 9.41 22.99 -5.01
N GLU A 76 8.83 23.37 -6.15
CA GLU A 76 8.12 22.45 -7.05
C GLU A 76 8.98 21.26 -7.52
N ASN A 77 10.26 21.51 -7.78
CA ASN A 77 11.22 20.51 -8.28
C ASN A 77 12.01 19.80 -7.17
N SER A 78 11.58 19.91 -5.91
CA SER A 78 12.27 19.28 -4.79
C SER A 78 11.73 17.86 -4.49
N PRO A 79 12.55 16.98 -3.88
CA PRO A 79 12.08 15.69 -3.37
C PRO A 79 10.91 15.83 -2.38
N GLY A 80 10.84 16.94 -1.63
CA GLY A 80 9.73 17.22 -0.71
C GLY A 80 8.40 17.33 -1.44
N MET A 81 8.35 17.97 -2.61
CA MET A 81 7.12 18.05 -3.40
C MET A 81 6.71 16.70 -4.00
N LEU A 82 7.68 15.86 -4.38
CA LEU A 82 7.39 14.48 -4.79
C LEU A 82 6.74 13.70 -3.64
N ARG A 83 7.26 13.82 -2.42
CA ARG A 83 6.68 13.18 -1.23
C ARG A 83 5.32 13.75 -0.86
N ARG A 84 5.08 15.05 -1.01
CA ARG A 84 3.76 15.67 -0.80
C ARG A 84 2.72 15.11 -1.77
N LYS A 85 3.09 14.92 -3.05
CA LYS A 85 2.23 14.31 -4.07
C LYS A 85 1.96 12.84 -3.76
N GLU A 86 3.01 12.06 -3.45
CA GLU A 86 2.92 10.64 -3.06
C GLU A 86 2.00 10.43 -1.85
N ALA A 87 2.11 11.28 -0.83
CA ALA A 87 1.34 11.16 0.41
C ALA A 87 -0.18 11.28 0.22
N ILE A 88 -0.66 11.93 -0.85
CA ILE A 88 -2.09 12.08 -1.13
C ILE A 88 -2.59 11.14 -2.24
N CYS A 89 -1.71 10.32 -2.80
CA CYS A 89 -2.08 9.30 -3.80
C CYS A 89 -2.89 8.17 -3.16
N LYS A 90 -3.62 7.42 -4.00
CA LYS A 90 -4.28 6.19 -3.54
C LYS A 90 -3.22 5.15 -3.19
N GLY A 91 -3.36 4.51 -2.03
CA GLY A 91 -2.39 3.52 -1.56
C GLY A 91 -2.08 2.42 -2.58
N THR A 92 -3.07 1.95 -3.35
CA THR A 92 -2.87 0.96 -4.43
C THR A 92 -1.94 1.42 -5.53
N ASP A 93 -1.93 2.72 -5.84
CA ASP A 93 -1.03 3.28 -6.85
C ASP A 93 0.38 3.45 -6.26
N VAL A 94 0.48 3.81 -4.97
CA VAL A 94 1.75 3.91 -4.25
C VAL A 94 2.42 2.55 -4.04
N VAL A 95 1.66 1.46 -3.90
CA VAL A 95 2.21 0.08 -3.86
C VAL A 95 3.03 -0.22 -5.11
N LEU A 96 2.50 0.11 -6.30
CA LEU A 96 3.21 -0.13 -7.56
C LEU A 96 4.47 0.76 -7.67
N ALA A 97 4.37 2.02 -7.24
CA ALA A 97 5.53 2.92 -7.21
C ALA A 97 6.61 2.47 -6.22
N LEU A 98 6.22 1.96 -5.05
CA LEU A 98 7.14 1.37 -4.07
C LEU A 98 7.80 0.10 -4.62
N LEU A 99 7.04 -0.74 -5.32
CA LEU A 99 7.61 -1.89 -6.01
C LEU A 99 8.68 -1.43 -7.00
N ASP A 100 8.34 -0.49 -7.91
CA ASP A 100 9.28 0.06 -8.89
C ASP A 100 10.57 0.57 -8.22
N GLN A 101 10.46 1.29 -7.10
CA GLN A 101 11.62 1.76 -6.31
C GLN A 101 12.45 0.61 -5.73
N THR A 102 11.82 -0.42 -5.15
CA THR A 102 12.55 -1.55 -4.54
C THR A 102 13.29 -2.40 -5.56
N LEU A 103 12.77 -2.48 -6.78
CA LEU A 103 13.36 -3.26 -7.89
C LEU A 103 14.71 -2.69 -8.34
N GLU A 104 14.95 -1.40 -8.10
CA GLU A 104 16.25 -0.77 -8.35
C GLU A 104 17.34 -1.33 -7.42
N PHE A 105 16.98 -1.83 -6.23
CA PHE A 105 17.93 -2.26 -5.20
C PHE A 105 17.97 -3.78 -5.00
N VAL A 106 16.84 -4.46 -5.15
CA VAL A 106 16.72 -5.89 -4.85
C VAL A 106 15.98 -6.61 -5.98
N GLN A 107 16.66 -7.59 -6.57
CA GLN A 107 16.10 -8.40 -7.65
C GLN A 107 15.99 -9.90 -7.30
N GLU A 108 16.69 -10.35 -6.26
CA GLU A 108 16.64 -11.76 -5.83
C GLU A 108 15.43 -12.03 -4.92
N PHE A 109 14.26 -12.23 -5.53
CA PHE A 109 13.09 -12.79 -4.87
C PHE A 109 12.15 -13.47 -5.86
N GLN A 110 11.42 -14.48 -5.38
CA GLN A 110 10.47 -15.22 -6.21
C GLN A 110 9.03 -14.74 -6.00
N TYR A 111 8.72 -14.16 -4.84
CA TYR A 111 7.35 -13.84 -4.45
C TYR A 111 7.18 -12.38 -4.05
N VAL A 112 6.04 -11.80 -4.41
CA VAL A 112 5.53 -10.56 -3.82
C VAL A 112 4.38 -10.91 -2.90
N LEU A 113 4.52 -10.58 -1.61
CA LEU A 113 3.56 -10.84 -0.56
C LEU A 113 2.90 -9.54 -0.11
N PHE A 114 1.57 -9.52 -0.02
CA PHE A 114 0.83 -8.40 0.58
C PHE A 114 -0.49 -8.82 1.20
N ASP A 115 -0.97 -8.01 2.15
CA ASP A 115 -2.27 -8.23 2.80
C ASP A 115 -3.45 -8.03 1.82
N SER A 116 -4.61 -8.58 2.20
CA SER A 116 -5.89 -8.51 1.52
C SER A 116 -6.37 -7.11 1.14
N TRP A 117 -5.90 -6.06 1.81
CA TRP A 117 -6.19 -4.68 1.40
C TRP A 117 -5.65 -4.34 0.00
N PHE A 118 -4.66 -5.08 -0.48
CA PHE A 118 -4.02 -4.90 -1.78
C PHE A 118 -4.39 -5.98 -2.81
N SER A 119 -5.30 -6.92 -2.48
CA SER A 119 -5.73 -8.01 -3.37
C SER A 119 -6.63 -7.59 -4.55
N TRP A 120 -6.55 -6.34 -4.99
CA TRP A 120 -7.33 -5.84 -6.12
C TRP A 120 -6.71 -6.33 -7.44
N PRO A 121 -7.51 -6.72 -8.45
CA PRO A 121 -6.99 -7.19 -9.73
C PRO A 121 -6.01 -6.20 -10.39
N LYS A 122 -6.25 -4.89 -10.23
CA LYS A 122 -5.35 -3.85 -10.74
C LYS A 122 -3.93 -3.96 -10.16
N VAL A 123 -3.82 -4.24 -8.87
CA VAL A 123 -2.52 -4.37 -8.17
C VAL A 123 -1.85 -5.67 -8.58
N ILE A 124 -2.56 -6.80 -8.51
CA ILE A 124 -2.03 -8.12 -8.89
C ILE A 124 -1.53 -8.10 -10.35
N LYS A 125 -2.36 -7.59 -11.27
CA LYS A 125 -1.98 -7.43 -12.68
C LYS A 125 -0.80 -6.48 -12.83
N GLY A 126 -0.82 -5.34 -12.14
CA GLY A 126 0.26 -4.36 -12.19
C GLY A 126 1.62 -4.92 -11.75
N ILE A 127 1.63 -5.87 -10.81
CA ILE A 127 2.81 -6.61 -10.38
C ILE A 127 3.22 -7.63 -11.45
N LYS A 128 2.30 -8.49 -11.91
CA LYS A 128 2.61 -9.51 -12.94
C LYS A 128 3.07 -8.90 -14.28
N ASP A 129 2.58 -7.71 -14.64
CA ASP A 129 2.98 -7.00 -15.85
C ASP A 129 4.44 -6.52 -15.77
N ARG A 130 4.91 -6.14 -14.57
CA ARG A 130 6.31 -5.74 -14.30
C ARG A 130 7.23 -6.95 -14.14
N GLU A 131 6.72 -7.97 -13.45
CA GLU A 131 7.50 -9.06 -12.89
C GLU A 131 6.96 -10.41 -13.37
N ARG A 132 7.19 -10.69 -14.66
CA ARG A 132 6.61 -11.87 -15.32
C ARG A 132 7.06 -13.20 -14.69
N GLU A 133 8.27 -13.23 -14.11
CA GLU A 133 8.86 -14.41 -13.49
C GLU A 133 8.54 -14.55 -11.99
N ARG A 134 7.89 -13.54 -11.39
CA ARG A 134 7.57 -13.55 -9.96
C ARG A 134 6.12 -13.85 -9.70
N GLU A 135 5.86 -14.54 -8.61
CA GLU A 135 4.52 -14.92 -8.21
C GLU A 135 3.98 -14.02 -7.11
N VAL A 136 2.66 -13.82 -7.13
CA VAL A 136 1.98 -12.98 -6.16
C VAL A 136 1.30 -13.88 -5.14
N ILE A 137 1.57 -13.65 -3.85
CA ILE A 137 0.88 -14.29 -2.74
C ILE A 137 0.10 -13.21 -1.99
N CYS A 138 -1.20 -13.37 -1.88
CA CYS A 138 -2.03 -12.49 -1.07
C CYS A 138 -3.30 -13.20 -0.62
N MET A 139 -3.86 -12.75 0.51
CA MET A 139 -5.18 -13.19 0.93
C MET A 139 -6.24 -12.49 0.08
N LEU A 140 -7.13 -13.24 -0.56
CA LEU A 140 -8.21 -12.64 -1.34
C LEU A 140 -9.27 -12.07 -0.41
N LYS A 141 -9.72 -10.85 -0.70
CA LYS A 141 -10.86 -10.24 -0.03
C LYS A 141 -12.16 -10.59 -0.75
N ASN A 142 -13.18 -11.02 0.00
CA ASN A 142 -14.50 -11.22 -0.58
C ASN A 142 -15.12 -9.87 -0.96
N MET A 143 -15.38 -9.68 -2.25
CA MET A 143 -15.90 -8.43 -2.79
C MET A 143 -17.10 -8.75 -3.69
N PRO A 144 -18.24 -8.07 -3.50
CA PRO A 144 -19.48 -8.39 -4.24
C PRO A 144 -19.39 -8.08 -5.74
N THR A 145 -18.42 -7.25 -6.14
CA THR A 145 -18.21 -6.82 -7.53
C THR A 145 -17.07 -7.56 -8.23
N LEU A 146 -16.36 -8.45 -7.54
CA LEU A 146 -15.26 -9.22 -8.12
C LEU A 146 -15.69 -10.68 -8.30
N PHE A 147 -15.59 -11.14 -9.54
CA PHE A 147 -15.97 -12.49 -9.93
C PHE A 147 -14.76 -13.28 -10.42
N TYR A 148 -14.79 -14.58 -10.14
CA TYR A 148 -13.79 -15.56 -10.50
C TYR A 148 -14.44 -16.62 -11.38
N THR A 149 -13.75 -17.02 -12.44
CA THR A 149 -14.20 -18.10 -13.31
C THR A 149 -13.67 -19.42 -12.80
N TYR A 150 -14.57 -20.33 -12.42
CA TYR A 150 -14.23 -21.70 -12.03
C TYR A 150 -15.17 -22.68 -12.73
N GLN A 151 -14.60 -23.69 -13.40
CA GLN A 151 -15.35 -24.69 -14.18
C GLN A 151 -16.39 -24.07 -15.15
N GLY A 152 -16.01 -22.97 -15.81
CA GLY A 152 -16.86 -22.25 -16.78
C GLY A 152 -17.99 -21.42 -16.17
N LYS A 153 -18.09 -21.32 -14.84
CA LYS A 153 -19.09 -20.52 -14.13
C LYS A 153 -18.43 -19.36 -13.38
N SER A 154 -19.20 -18.30 -13.18
CA SER A 154 -18.75 -17.08 -12.51
C SER A 154 -19.21 -17.06 -11.05
N TYR A 155 -18.28 -16.81 -10.13
CA TYR A 155 -18.50 -16.88 -8.69
C TYR A 155 -17.87 -15.70 -7.97
N THR A 156 -18.50 -15.21 -6.90
CA THR A 156 -17.81 -14.40 -5.89
C THR A 156 -16.93 -15.32 -5.04
N LEU A 157 -15.95 -14.74 -4.31
CA LEU A 157 -15.02 -15.54 -3.49
C LEU A 157 -15.75 -16.43 -2.47
N SER A 158 -16.81 -15.93 -1.86
CA SER A 158 -17.63 -16.69 -0.89
C SER A 158 -18.33 -17.93 -1.46
N HIS A 159 -18.46 -18.04 -2.80
CA HIS A 159 -19.07 -19.20 -3.44
C HIS A 159 -18.02 -20.23 -3.90
N LEU A 160 -16.72 -19.95 -3.71
CA LEU A 160 -15.61 -20.84 -4.06
C LEU A 160 -14.90 -21.45 -2.84
N LEU A 161 -15.21 -20.95 -1.64
CA LEU A 161 -14.73 -21.45 -0.34
C LEU A 161 -15.83 -22.27 0.31
#